data_AF-A0A7C4XQX6-F1
#
_entry.id   AF-A0A7C4XQX6-F1
#
_cell.length_a   1.000
_cell.length_b   1.000
_cell.length_c   1.000
_cell.angle_alpha   90.00
_cell.angle_beta   90.00
_cell.angle_gamma   90.00
#
_symmetry.space_group_name_H-M   'P 1'
#
loop_
_entity.id
_entity.type
_entity.pdbx_description
1 polymer ?
#
loop_
_entity_poly.entity_id
_entity_poly.type
_entity_poly.pdbx_seq_one_letter_code
_entity_poly.pdbx_strand_id
1 'polypeptide(L)'
;MRDHLPARRQRSSRAGVQMTGEREGRIGPKEMIGRPLVVQGGRLIDGTGRPPINDAVIVIEEGRFKAVGRAGEVRAPADARVIDAKGLTVLPGFIDGHGHLEDFHGELYLHLGITTCVTIQIFQDGPWTLAQKRGTELGRIRGPRIWMSGRAIGGARVATDAPDGRTTRGNITVTTPDEARRAVRRKKELGCDVIKLNEFLPLELVKVVVEEAHRLGLPVTTHTMDAIGAARAGVDAIEHIWGVGTSSILYPPARERLHIDRLGGLIDQEIANSYYETENFGPIIDAMVEHGVAWTPTIAKWLRPLSPSAERFRRREREILENPKAKLPAAVRAVTDNAYDKLFKRYDRERLERAKIGYHKANEFIRRFVAAGGILKEGSDPPRGMAALLMHQALVMDVEAGVPPMTAIQAATLNVAKTFKKDEDYGSVEVGKVADLSIIEGDPLKDMWATQNVKMVVMDGKLIDIAFTGYKNPIPAFYSYQTLPMDLDIEPKSVTAGAGPITLKVRGEGIWPFHRVMLKREFGSLLNLNAVELPTKYVSKQELEAQIAPELIGEPGTYTVTVKAEGETLPESHRAHLIVGFGS
;
A
#
# COMPACT_ATOMS: atom_id res chain seq x y z
N MET A 1 -49.22 -32.36 -65.49
CA MET A 1 -47.96 -31.79 -65.98
C MET A 1 -46.85 -32.16 -65.01
N ARG A 2 -45.99 -33.10 -65.45
CA ARG A 2 -44.62 -33.46 -65.04
C ARG A 2 -44.33 -33.76 -63.56
N ASP A 3 -43.57 -34.78 -63.17
CA ASP A 3 -43.28 -36.14 -63.65
C ASP A 3 -42.33 -36.78 -62.60
N HIS A 4 -42.46 -38.10 -62.42
CA HIS A 4 -41.43 -39.09 -62.06
C HIS A 4 -40.81 -39.19 -60.63
N LEU A 5 -41.08 -40.34 -59.99
CA LEU A 5 -40.20 -41.11 -59.07
C LEU A 5 -39.11 -41.88 -59.90
N PRO A 6 -38.07 -42.58 -59.35
CA PRO A 6 -37.86 -43.12 -57.99
C PRO A 6 -36.38 -43.15 -57.45
N ALA A 7 -36.17 -43.76 -56.27
CA ALA A 7 -35.09 -44.75 -55.93
C ALA A 7 -34.28 -44.55 -54.63
N ARG A 8 -34.06 -45.69 -53.96
CA ARG A 8 -33.45 -45.96 -52.64
C ARG A 8 -31.92 -45.90 -52.63
N ARG A 9 -31.30 -45.63 -51.46
CA ARG A 9 -30.22 -46.48 -50.85
C ARG A 9 -29.93 -46.12 -49.39
N GLN A 10 -29.59 -47.15 -48.61
CA GLN A 10 -29.38 -47.20 -47.15
C GLN A 10 -27.90 -47.04 -46.73
N ARG A 11 -27.72 -46.83 -45.41
CA ARG A 11 -26.57 -47.06 -44.48
C ARG A 11 -25.87 -45.77 -44.03
N SER A 12 -25.57 -45.54 -42.75
CA SER A 12 -25.24 -46.49 -41.67
C SER A 12 -25.63 -46.05 -40.24
N SER A 13 -26.16 -47.03 -39.49
CA SER A 13 -26.01 -47.37 -38.06
C SER A 13 -26.13 -46.33 -36.92
N ARG A 14 -27.20 -46.57 -36.15
CA ARG A 14 -27.47 -46.29 -34.72
C ARG A 14 -26.29 -46.54 -33.77
N ALA A 15 -26.20 -45.72 -32.73
CA ALA A 15 -26.44 -46.14 -31.34
C ALA A 15 -26.72 -44.91 -30.47
N GLY A 16 -27.96 -44.80 -29.98
CA GLY A 16 -28.32 -43.84 -28.93
C GLY A 16 -28.04 -44.45 -27.56
N VAL A 17 -27.51 -43.63 -26.66
CA VAL A 17 -27.58 -43.84 -25.22
C VAL A 17 -28.33 -42.63 -24.66
N GLN A 18 -29.48 -42.90 -24.03
CA GLN A 18 -30.25 -41.94 -23.25
C GLN A 18 -29.39 -41.43 -22.08
N MET A 19 -29.11 -40.14 -22.05
CA MET A 19 -28.69 -39.44 -20.83
C MET A 19 -29.94 -38.86 -20.20
N THR A 20 -30.45 -39.52 -19.16
CA THR A 20 -31.38 -38.91 -18.20
C THR A 20 -30.65 -37.81 -17.47
N GLY A 21 -30.79 -36.58 -17.96
CA GLY A 21 -30.35 -35.38 -17.25
C GLY A 21 -31.25 -35.17 -16.03
N GLU A 22 -30.81 -35.65 -14.87
CA GLU A 22 -31.30 -35.14 -13.60
C GLU A 22 -30.92 -33.66 -13.52
N ARG A 23 -31.92 -32.84 -13.23
CA ARG A 23 -31.79 -31.41 -13.04
C ARG A 23 -30.84 -31.16 -11.87
N GLU A 24 -29.63 -30.69 -12.14
CA GLU A 24 -28.82 -29.99 -11.15
C GLU A 24 -29.63 -28.79 -10.65
N GLY A 25 -30.18 -28.93 -9.44
CA GLY A 25 -30.83 -27.86 -8.73
C GLY A 25 -29.85 -26.73 -8.51
N ARG A 26 -30.19 -25.54 -9.00
CA ARG A 26 -29.55 -24.29 -8.58
C ARG A 26 -29.70 -24.18 -7.07
N ILE A 27 -28.61 -24.40 -6.34
CA ILE A 27 -28.52 -24.12 -4.91
C ILE A 27 -28.69 -22.61 -4.74
N GLY A 28 -29.78 -22.21 -4.07
CA GLY A 28 -30.12 -20.82 -3.86
C GLY A 28 -29.25 -20.16 -2.79
N PRO A 29 -29.23 -18.81 -2.69
CA PRO A 29 -28.39 -18.04 -1.76
C PRO A 29 -28.71 -18.20 -0.26
N LYS A 30 -29.56 -19.16 0.12
CA LYS A 30 -30.07 -19.34 1.51
C LYS A 30 -29.52 -20.59 2.22
N GLU A 31 -28.76 -21.47 1.56
CA GLU A 31 -28.17 -22.68 2.19
C GLU A 31 -26.72 -22.52 2.67
N MET A 32 -26.12 -21.33 2.56
CA MET A 32 -24.69 -21.08 2.82
C MET A 32 -24.39 -20.40 4.17
N ILE A 33 -25.27 -20.55 5.16
CA ILE A 33 -25.03 -20.11 6.54
C ILE A 33 -24.98 -21.37 7.41
N GLY A 34 -23.80 -21.68 7.98
CA GLY A 34 -23.68 -22.65 9.08
C GLY A 34 -22.95 -23.97 8.80
N ARG A 35 -22.52 -24.25 7.58
CA ARG A 35 -21.75 -25.48 7.30
C ARG A 35 -20.27 -25.29 7.66
N PRO A 36 -19.65 -26.14 8.52
CA PRO A 36 -18.24 -26.02 8.89
C PRO A 36 -17.31 -26.07 7.66
N LEU A 37 -16.21 -25.33 7.71
CA LEU A 37 -15.13 -25.39 6.72
C LEU A 37 -13.92 -26.09 7.33
N VAL A 38 -13.32 -27.03 6.61
CA VAL A 38 -12.11 -27.74 7.04
C VAL A 38 -11.01 -27.52 6.04
N VAL A 39 -9.86 -27.02 6.48
CA VAL A 39 -8.62 -26.96 5.67
C VAL A 39 -7.71 -28.09 6.16
N GLN A 40 -7.30 -28.99 5.26
CA GLN A 40 -6.53 -30.18 5.67
C GLN A 40 -5.40 -30.56 4.71
N GLY A 41 -4.40 -31.27 5.22
CA GLY A 41 -3.31 -31.89 4.43
C GLY A 41 -2.14 -30.96 4.09
N GLY A 42 -2.26 -29.67 4.38
CA GLY A 42 -1.18 -28.70 4.21
C GLY A 42 -0.23 -28.65 5.40
N ARG A 43 0.88 -27.94 5.24
CA ARG A 43 1.77 -27.59 6.35
C ARG A 43 1.36 -26.25 6.95
N LEU A 44 0.95 -26.25 8.21
CA LEU A 44 0.58 -25.05 8.94
C LEU A 44 1.80 -24.40 9.60
N ILE A 45 2.00 -23.12 9.31
CA ILE A 45 2.82 -22.20 10.12
C ILE A 45 1.81 -21.28 10.81
N ASP A 46 1.62 -21.43 12.12
CA ASP A 46 0.50 -20.79 12.83
C ASP A 46 0.73 -19.30 13.20
N GLY A 47 1.90 -18.75 12.89
CA GLY A 47 2.27 -17.36 13.20
C GLY A 47 2.71 -17.12 14.65
N THR A 48 2.69 -18.13 15.51
CA THR A 48 3.08 -17.98 16.93
C THR A 48 4.58 -18.09 17.18
N GLY A 49 5.33 -18.56 16.18
CA GLY A 49 6.74 -18.90 16.31
C GLY A 49 6.99 -20.37 16.68
N ARG A 50 5.93 -21.14 16.97
CA ARG A 50 6.01 -22.60 17.18
C ARG A 50 6.46 -23.33 15.90
N PRO A 51 7.04 -24.54 16.04
CA PRO A 51 7.38 -25.37 14.89
C PRO A 51 6.17 -25.65 13.98
N PRO A 52 6.35 -25.71 12.66
CA PRO A 52 5.25 -26.01 11.74
C PRO A 52 4.60 -27.37 11.99
N ILE A 53 3.30 -27.46 11.71
CA ILE A 53 2.50 -28.67 11.77
C ILE A 53 2.31 -29.22 10.35
N ASN A 54 2.93 -30.35 10.03
CA ASN A 54 2.68 -31.05 8.76
C ASN A 54 1.37 -31.81 8.81
N ASP A 55 0.73 -32.00 7.65
CA ASP A 55 -0.57 -32.66 7.51
C ASP A 55 -1.61 -32.12 8.51
N ALA A 56 -1.65 -30.79 8.63
CA ALA A 56 -2.51 -30.11 9.57
C ALA A 56 -3.99 -30.26 9.18
N VAL A 57 -4.86 -30.22 10.19
CA VAL A 57 -6.31 -30.14 10.06
C VAL A 57 -6.78 -28.94 10.86
N ILE A 58 -7.49 -28.03 10.18
CA ILE A 58 -8.03 -26.78 10.74
C ILE A 58 -9.54 -26.80 10.53
N VAL A 59 -10.30 -26.84 11.62
CA VAL A 59 -11.77 -26.78 11.60
C VAL A 59 -12.20 -25.34 11.86
N ILE A 60 -13.05 -24.81 11.00
CA ILE A 60 -13.58 -23.45 11.03
C ILE A 60 -15.09 -23.52 11.15
N GLU A 61 -15.63 -22.88 12.17
CA GLU A 61 -17.06 -22.77 12.45
C GLU A 61 -17.37 -21.33 12.83
N GLU A 62 -18.48 -20.79 12.30
CA GLU A 62 -18.95 -19.43 12.63
C GLU A 62 -17.88 -18.34 12.48
N GLY A 63 -17.00 -18.49 11.48
CA GLY A 63 -15.93 -17.54 11.18
C GLY A 63 -14.72 -17.60 12.11
N ARG A 64 -14.62 -18.61 12.99
CA ARG A 64 -13.52 -18.78 13.96
C ARG A 64 -12.86 -20.15 13.85
N PHE A 65 -11.60 -20.24 14.28
CA PHE A 65 -10.89 -21.52 14.39
C PHE A 65 -11.45 -22.33 15.56
N LYS A 66 -12.13 -23.43 15.27
CA LYS A 66 -12.72 -24.31 16.28
C LYS A 66 -11.73 -25.34 16.81
N ALA A 67 -10.89 -25.89 15.94
CA ALA A 67 -9.85 -26.85 16.28
C ALA A 67 -8.69 -26.76 15.28
N VAL A 68 -7.47 -26.93 15.77
CA VAL A 68 -6.23 -26.87 14.98
C VAL A 68 -5.29 -27.94 15.52
N GLY A 69 -4.73 -28.77 14.65
CA GLY A 69 -3.82 -29.84 15.05
C GLY A 69 -3.41 -30.72 13.89
N ARG A 70 -2.76 -31.85 14.18
CA ARG A 70 -2.36 -32.82 13.14
C ARG A 70 -3.54 -33.70 12.72
N ALA A 71 -3.46 -34.26 11.52
CA ALA A 71 -4.33 -35.35 11.12
C ALA A 71 -4.31 -36.47 12.17
N GLY A 72 -5.50 -36.93 12.58
CA GLY A 72 -5.67 -37.92 13.66
C GLY A 72 -5.87 -37.32 15.06
N GLU A 73 -5.43 -36.09 15.32
CA GLU A 73 -5.67 -35.37 16.58
C GLU A 73 -6.98 -34.57 16.55
N VAL A 74 -7.34 -34.06 15.37
CA VAL A 74 -8.53 -33.22 15.18
C VAL A 74 -9.62 -34.01 14.46
N ARG A 75 -10.83 -34.02 15.04
CA ARG A 75 -12.02 -34.62 14.42
C ARG A 75 -12.73 -33.57 13.56
N ALA A 76 -12.70 -33.76 12.25
CA ALA A 76 -13.47 -32.95 11.31
C ALA A 76 -14.97 -33.33 11.34
N PRO A 77 -15.90 -32.36 11.28
CA PRO A 77 -17.33 -32.63 11.09
C PRO A 77 -17.59 -33.37 9.76
N ALA A 78 -18.47 -34.37 9.79
CA ALA A 78 -18.72 -35.24 8.62
C ALA A 78 -19.39 -34.49 7.46
N ASP A 79 -20.13 -33.43 7.75
CA ASP A 79 -20.79 -32.58 6.77
C ASP A 79 -19.94 -31.37 6.37
N ALA A 80 -18.70 -31.22 6.85
CA ALA A 80 -17.89 -30.05 6.54
C ALA A 80 -17.58 -29.90 5.04
N ARG A 81 -17.49 -28.66 4.56
CA ARG A 81 -16.84 -28.37 3.28
C ARG A 81 -15.33 -28.51 3.48
N VAL A 82 -14.69 -29.37 2.69
CA VAL A 82 -13.24 -29.62 2.79
C VAL A 82 -12.46 -28.85 1.73
N ILE A 83 -11.40 -28.18 2.15
CA ILE A 83 -10.33 -27.61 1.32
C ILE A 83 -9.11 -28.52 1.47
N ASP A 84 -8.68 -29.13 0.37
CA ASP A 84 -7.42 -29.86 0.31
C ASP A 84 -6.26 -28.88 0.11
N ALA A 85 -5.38 -28.80 1.10
CA ALA A 85 -4.18 -27.98 1.10
C ALA A 85 -2.90 -28.82 0.93
N LYS A 86 -3.00 -30.08 0.50
CA LYS A 86 -1.84 -30.95 0.28
C LYS A 86 -0.81 -30.31 -0.65
N GLY A 87 0.44 -30.31 -0.21
CA GLY A 87 1.56 -29.68 -0.93
C GLY A 87 1.62 -28.14 -0.80
N LEU A 88 0.67 -27.53 -0.08
CA LEU A 88 0.65 -26.09 0.19
C LEU A 88 1.08 -25.80 1.63
N THR A 89 1.46 -24.55 1.88
CA THR A 89 1.70 -24.01 3.22
C THR A 89 0.51 -23.13 3.62
N VAL A 90 -0.01 -23.34 4.83
CA VAL A 90 -1.10 -22.55 5.43
C VAL A 90 -0.49 -21.58 6.45
N LEU A 91 -0.83 -20.30 6.34
CA LEU A 91 -0.38 -19.20 7.22
C LEU A 91 -1.61 -18.46 7.76
N PRO A 92 -1.48 -17.67 8.86
CA PRO A 92 -2.47 -16.66 9.18
C PRO A 92 -2.67 -15.73 7.99
N GLY A 93 -3.87 -15.17 7.85
CA GLY A 93 -4.10 -14.08 6.91
C GLY A 93 -3.12 -12.94 7.19
N PHE A 94 -2.45 -12.44 6.15
CA PHE A 94 -1.48 -11.37 6.33
C PHE A 94 -2.18 -10.06 6.67
N ILE A 95 -1.49 -9.24 7.46
CA ILE A 95 -1.91 -7.92 7.90
C ILE A 95 -0.89 -6.92 7.39
N ASP A 96 -1.31 -6.03 6.48
CA ASP A 96 -0.50 -4.90 6.07
C ASP A 96 -0.55 -3.83 7.17
N GLY A 97 0.51 -3.76 7.98
CA GLY A 97 0.58 -2.91 9.18
C GLY A 97 0.74 -1.43 8.91
N HIS A 98 0.94 -1.02 7.65
CA HIS A 98 1.05 0.38 7.25
C HIS A 98 0.57 0.55 5.80
N GLY A 99 -0.75 0.63 5.60
CA GLY A 99 -1.35 0.91 4.30
C GLY A 99 -1.76 2.38 4.12
N HIS A 100 -1.77 2.83 2.87
CA HIS A 100 -2.56 3.99 2.42
C HIS A 100 -3.58 3.47 1.41
N LEU A 101 -4.83 3.37 1.84
CA LEU A 101 -5.89 2.75 1.04
C LEU A 101 -6.32 3.66 -0.09
N GLU A 102 -6.35 3.12 -1.31
CA GLU A 102 -7.02 3.68 -2.48
C GLU A 102 -8.16 2.75 -2.89
N ASP A 103 -9.11 3.27 -3.65
CA ASP A 103 -10.33 2.57 -4.07
C ASP A 103 -10.05 1.31 -4.93
N PHE A 104 -8.95 1.27 -5.68
CA PHE A 104 -8.54 0.12 -6.50
C PHE A 104 -7.65 -0.91 -5.77
N HIS A 105 -7.25 -0.70 -4.51
CA HIS A 105 -6.36 -1.63 -3.81
C HIS A 105 -7.04 -2.95 -3.38
N GLY A 106 -8.37 -3.00 -3.32
CA GLY A 106 -9.12 -4.12 -2.74
C GLY A 106 -8.79 -5.49 -3.34
N GLU A 107 -8.83 -5.63 -4.67
CA GLU A 107 -8.49 -6.90 -5.33
C GLU A 107 -7.01 -7.24 -5.21
N LEU A 108 -6.14 -6.23 -5.22
CA LEU A 108 -4.69 -6.42 -5.09
C LEU A 108 -4.31 -7.00 -3.73
N TYR A 109 -4.92 -6.49 -2.65
CA TYR A 109 -4.74 -7.02 -1.29
C TYR A 109 -5.17 -8.49 -1.19
N LEU A 110 -6.38 -8.82 -1.68
CA LEU A 110 -6.88 -10.20 -1.66
C LEU A 110 -6.06 -11.14 -2.55
N HIS A 111 -5.65 -10.68 -3.73
CA HIS A 111 -4.81 -11.45 -4.67
C HIS A 111 -3.48 -11.87 -4.06
N LEU A 112 -2.96 -11.05 -3.14
CA LEU A 112 -1.69 -11.26 -2.44
C LEU A 112 -1.89 -11.72 -0.99
N GLY A 113 -3.08 -12.23 -0.63
CA GLY A 113 -3.28 -12.90 0.65
C GLY A 113 -3.31 -11.99 1.88
N ILE A 114 -3.47 -10.69 1.66
CA ILE A 114 -3.68 -9.71 2.72
C ILE A 114 -5.17 -9.68 3.08
N THR A 115 -5.47 -10.08 4.30
CA THR A 115 -6.85 -10.12 4.83
C THR A 115 -7.21 -8.86 5.59
N THR A 116 -6.21 -8.13 6.10
CA THR A 116 -6.40 -6.90 6.85
C THR A 116 -5.41 -5.82 6.42
N CYS A 117 -5.91 -4.60 6.23
CA CYS A 117 -5.12 -3.40 5.97
C CYS A 117 -5.27 -2.43 7.14
N VAL A 118 -4.15 -2.07 7.77
CA VAL A 118 -4.12 -0.99 8.77
C VAL A 118 -3.84 0.31 8.03
N THR A 119 -4.83 1.17 7.90
CA THR A 119 -4.65 2.43 7.18
C THR A 119 -4.00 3.45 8.10
N ILE A 120 -2.74 3.80 7.85
CA ILE A 120 -1.96 4.76 8.62
C ILE A 120 -1.94 6.10 7.88
N GLN A 121 -3.06 6.83 8.01
CA GLN A 121 -3.38 7.99 7.20
C GLN A 121 -2.80 9.30 7.73
N ILE A 122 -2.51 10.22 6.80
CA ILE A 122 -2.09 11.60 7.11
C ILE A 122 -3.19 12.59 6.72
N PHE A 123 -3.85 12.41 5.57
CA PHE A 123 -4.69 13.44 4.95
C PHE A 123 -6.20 13.26 5.14
N GLN A 124 -6.69 12.01 5.15
CA GLN A 124 -8.13 11.76 5.13
C GLN A 124 -8.74 11.86 6.53
N ASP A 125 -9.73 12.72 6.68
CA ASP A 125 -10.47 12.97 7.93
C ASP A 125 -11.33 11.79 8.39
N GLY A 126 -11.41 10.73 7.59
CA GLY A 126 -11.89 9.40 7.96
C GLY A 126 -13.27 8.96 7.45
N PRO A 127 -14.24 9.81 7.04
CA PRO A 127 -15.52 9.35 6.50
C PRO A 127 -15.40 8.42 5.29
N TRP A 128 -14.47 8.71 4.37
CA TRP A 128 -14.23 7.82 3.24
C TRP A 128 -13.71 6.46 3.69
N THR A 129 -12.64 6.43 4.49
CA THR A 129 -12.07 5.19 5.01
C THR A 129 -13.08 4.41 5.86
N LEU A 130 -13.94 5.10 6.62
CA LEU A 130 -15.03 4.50 7.37
C LEU A 130 -16.08 3.86 6.45
N ALA A 131 -16.42 4.51 5.33
CA ALA A 131 -17.30 3.94 4.32
C ALA A 131 -16.68 2.70 3.65
N GLN A 132 -15.36 2.74 3.37
CA GLN A 132 -14.62 1.57 2.88
C GLN A 132 -14.67 0.42 3.89
N LYS A 133 -14.33 0.69 5.16
CA LYS A 133 -14.35 -0.26 6.28
C LYS A 133 -15.73 -0.93 6.42
N ARG A 134 -16.80 -0.12 6.52
CA ARG A 134 -18.17 -0.67 6.62
C ARG A 134 -18.57 -1.43 5.38
N GLY A 135 -18.15 -0.97 4.21
CA GLY A 135 -18.41 -1.64 2.94
C GLY A 135 -17.78 -3.03 2.89
N THR A 136 -16.54 -3.20 3.35
CA THR A 136 -15.87 -4.50 3.38
C THR A 136 -16.46 -5.41 4.46
N GLU A 137 -16.77 -4.89 5.64
CA GLU A 137 -17.48 -5.63 6.72
C GLU A 137 -18.85 -6.17 6.28
N LEU A 138 -19.58 -5.41 5.45
CA LEU A 138 -20.88 -5.82 4.91
C LEU A 138 -20.77 -6.69 3.64
N GLY A 139 -19.56 -6.96 3.15
CA GLY A 139 -19.33 -7.65 1.87
C GLY A 139 -19.83 -6.89 0.63
N ARG A 140 -20.06 -5.58 0.76
CA ARG A 140 -20.47 -4.68 -0.33
C ARG A 140 -19.29 -4.08 -1.08
N ILE A 141 -18.12 -4.04 -0.43
CA ILE A 141 -16.85 -3.66 -1.02
C ILE A 141 -15.92 -4.86 -1.00
N ARG A 142 -15.33 -5.18 -2.15
CA ARG A 142 -14.37 -6.26 -2.31
C ARG A 142 -12.99 -5.76 -1.87
N GLY A 143 -12.46 -6.31 -0.79
CA GLY A 143 -11.17 -5.92 -0.26
C GLY A 143 -10.92 -6.51 1.13
N PRO A 144 -9.79 -6.14 1.76
CA PRO A 144 -9.45 -6.61 3.09
C PRO A 144 -10.34 -5.94 4.14
N ARG A 145 -10.32 -6.51 5.35
CA ARG A 145 -10.74 -5.80 6.56
C ARG A 145 -9.89 -4.55 6.75
N ILE A 146 -10.46 -3.49 7.30
CA ILE A 146 -9.78 -2.20 7.48
C ILE A 146 -9.72 -1.85 8.97
N TRP A 147 -8.50 -1.56 9.46
CA TRP A 147 -8.28 -0.90 10.75
C TRP A 147 -7.85 0.54 10.48
N MET A 148 -8.68 1.51 10.84
CA MET A 148 -8.45 2.88 10.39
C MET A 148 -7.78 3.76 11.44
N SER A 149 -6.77 4.53 11.05
CA SER A 149 -6.23 5.58 11.91
C SER A 149 -6.96 6.92 11.76
N GLY A 150 -7.55 7.21 10.59
CA GLY A 150 -7.92 8.57 10.21
C GLY A 150 -6.73 9.55 10.19
N ARG A 151 -7.01 10.82 9.87
CA ARG A 151 -6.06 11.94 9.75
C ARG A 151 -5.12 12.04 10.95
N ALA A 152 -3.82 12.26 10.70
CA ALA A 152 -2.81 12.31 11.76
C ALA A 152 -3.02 13.51 12.71
N ILE A 153 -2.66 13.35 13.99
CA ILE A 153 -2.56 14.46 14.95
C ILE A 153 -1.14 15.03 14.86
N GLY A 154 -1.01 16.35 14.72
CA GLY A 154 0.27 17.03 14.57
C GLY A 154 0.35 18.32 15.38
N GLY A 155 1.57 18.87 15.50
CA GLY A 155 1.81 20.16 16.12
C GLY A 155 1.57 21.35 15.18
N ALA A 156 1.75 22.56 15.72
CA ALA A 156 1.82 23.78 14.92
C ALA A 156 3.06 23.78 14.02
N ARG A 157 3.06 24.63 12.99
CA ARG A 157 4.21 24.80 12.11
C ARG A 157 5.45 25.20 12.89
N VAL A 158 6.55 24.48 12.66
CA VAL A 158 7.87 24.74 13.27
C VAL A 158 8.88 25.14 12.20
N ALA A 159 10.02 25.71 12.61
CA ALA A 159 11.08 26.15 11.70
C ALA A 159 11.68 25.02 10.84
N THR A 160 11.56 23.78 11.30
CA THR A 160 11.99 22.58 10.56
C THR A 160 10.98 22.09 9.53
N ASP A 161 9.81 22.74 9.45
CA ASP A 161 8.85 22.49 8.39
C ASP A 161 9.15 23.38 7.18
N ALA A 162 9.38 22.75 6.02
CA ALA A 162 9.60 23.46 4.76
C ALA A 162 8.40 24.39 4.44
N PRO A 163 8.57 25.42 3.59
CA PRO A 163 7.43 26.04 2.90
C PRO A 163 6.53 24.94 2.29
N ASP A 164 5.23 24.98 2.57
CA ASP A 164 4.23 23.95 2.18
C ASP A 164 4.54 22.53 2.70
N GLY A 165 5.18 22.50 3.87
CA GLY A 165 5.64 21.31 4.58
C GLY A 165 4.54 20.47 5.21
N ARG A 166 4.91 19.39 5.91
CA ARG A 166 3.96 18.36 6.32
C ARG A 166 3.13 18.73 7.55
N THR A 167 3.46 19.79 8.29
CA THR A 167 2.61 20.25 9.42
C THR A 167 1.30 20.88 8.93
N THR A 168 1.35 21.59 7.80
CA THR A 168 0.22 22.32 7.21
C THR A 168 -0.59 21.49 6.22
N ARG A 169 -0.07 20.29 5.86
CA ARG A 169 -0.65 19.29 4.96
C ARG A 169 -1.85 18.53 5.52
N GLY A 170 -2.76 19.26 6.14
CA GLY A 170 -4.00 18.68 6.61
C GLY A 170 -3.78 17.67 7.74
N ASN A 171 -2.98 17.98 8.76
CA ASN A 171 -3.02 17.27 10.06
C ASN A 171 -4.09 17.87 10.97
N ILE A 172 -4.55 17.13 11.98
CA ILE A 172 -5.29 17.71 13.10
C ILE A 172 -4.25 18.43 13.97
N THR A 173 -4.10 19.74 13.76
CA THR A 173 -3.15 20.56 14.50
C THR A 173 -3.65 20.82 15.91
N VAL A 174 -2.81 20.49 16.90
CA VAL A 174 -3.07 20.75 18.33
C VAL A 174 -1.87 21.46 18.94
N THR A 175 -2.13 22.34 19.91
CA THR A 175 -1.13 23.15 20.60
C THR A 175 -1.22 23.05 22.12
N THR A 176 -2.31 22.48 22.65
CA THR A 176 -2.53 22.31 24.09
C THR A 176 -2.89 20.87 24.46
N PRO A 177 -2.67 20.45 25.72
CA PRO A 177 -3.10 19.15 26.19
C PRO A 177 -4.60 18.89 26.00
N ASP A 178 -5.46 19.89 26.21
CA ASP A 178 -6.90 19.73 26.06
C ASP A 178 -7.32 19.53 24.60
N GLU A 179 -6.69 20.25 23.66
CA GLU A 179 -6.88 20.02 22.22
C GLU A 179 -6.45 18.62 21.82
N ALA A 180 -5.30 18.16 22.32
CA ALA A 180 -4.80 16.81 22.08
C ALA A 180 -5.78 15.73 22.58
N ARG A 181 -6.29 15.86 23.81
CA ARG A 181 -7.29 14.92 24.36
C ARG A 181 -8.60 14.95 23.56
N ARG A 182 -9.08 16.14 23.17
CA ARG A 182 -10.28 16.28 22.32
C ARG A 182 -10.09 15.61 20.95
N ALA A 183 -8.92 15.75 20.34
CA ALA A 183 -8.62 15.12 19.06
C ALA A 183 -8.68 13.59 19.16
N VAL A 184 -8.12 13.00 20.22
CA VAL A 184 -8.20 11.55 20.46
C VAL A 184 -9.64 11.08 20.65
N ARG A 185 -10.44 11.78 21.48
CA ARG A 185 -11.86 11.44 21.72
C ARG A 185 -12.67 11.48 20.43
N ARG A 186 -12.50 12.53 19.61
CA ARG A 186 -13.17 12.65 18.32
C ARG A 186 -12.81 11.49 17.37
N LYS A 187 -11.55 11.05 17.38
CA LYS A 187 -11.13 9.88 16.57
C LYS A 187 -11.74 8.58 17.07
N LYS A 188 -11.88 8.40 18.39
CA LYS A 188 -12.63 7.28 18.96
C LYS A 188 -14.10 7.31 18.52
N GLU A 189 -14.76 8.46 18.60
CA GLU A 189 -16.15 8.66 18.18
C GLU A 189 -16.36 8.38 16.69
N LEU A 190 -15.38 8.71 15.84
CA LEU A 190 -15.40 8.40 14.41
C LEU A 190 -15.24 6.89 14.13
N GLY A 191 -14.80 6.10 15.13
CA GLY A 191 -14.57 4.66 15.00
C GLY A 191 -13.14 4.30 14.57
N CYS A 192 -12.16 5.18 14.79
CA CYS A 192 -10.76 4.83 14.53
C CYS A 192 -10.30 3.69 15.45
N ASP A 193 -9.54 2.76 14.87
CA ASP A 193 -8.92 1.63 15.55
C ASP A 193 -7.53 1.97 16.09
N VAL A 194 -6.87 3.00 15.53
CA VAL A 194 -5.49 3.38 15.82
C VAL A 194 -5.38 4.91 15.86
N ILE A 195 -4.48 5.48 16.65
CA ILE A 195 -4.13 6.90 16.59
C ILE A 195 -2.79 7.06 15.86
N LYS A 196 -2.78 7.85 14.78
CA LYS A 196 -1.56 8.26 14.08
C LYS A 196 -1.12 9.65 14.51
N LEU A 197 0.16 9.80 14.83
CA LEU A 197 0.84 11.06 15.11
C LEU A 197 1.85 11.43 14.01
N ASN A 198 2.03 12.73 13.83
CA ASN A 198 3.00 13.33 12.93
C ASN A 198 4.29 13.72 13.67
N GLU A 199 5.42 13.75 12.96
CA GLU A 199 6.76 13.98 13.52
C GLU A 199 6.98 15.35 14.17
N PHE A 200 6.07 16.30 13.95
CA PHE A 200 6.15 17.66 14.47
C PHE A 200 5.31 17.90 15.74
N LEU A 201 4.62 16.86 16.25
CA LEU A 201 3.94 16.98 17.54
C LEU A 201 5.00 16.96 18.66
N PRO A 202 5.07 17.99 19.52
CA PRO A 202 6.01 18.01 20.64
C PRO A 202 5.83 16.82 21.58
N LEU A 203 6.93 16.29 22.14
CA LEU A 203 6.91 15.06 22.94
C LEU A 203 6.00 15.15 24.18
N GLU A 204 5.86 16.33 24.76
CA GLU A 204 4.93 16.57 25.87
C GLU A 204 3.47 16.36 25.44
N LEU A 205 3.10 16.72 24.21
CA LEU A 205 1.77 16.46 23.66
C LEU A 205 1.65 15.03 23.14
N VAL A 206 2.73 14.42 22.64
CA VAL A 206 2.75 12.97 22.32
C VAL A 206 2.34 12.17 23.55
N LYS A 207 2.94 12.45 24.71
CA LYS A 207 2.60 11.78 25.97
C LYS A 207 1.12 11.97 26.35
N VAL A 208 0.60 13.20 26.23
CA VAL A 208 -0.83 13.48 26.50
C VAL A 208 -1.75 12.67 25.58
N VAL A 209 -1.41 12.57 24.29
CA VAL A 209 -2.17 11.76 23.33
C VAL A 209 -2.10 10.29 23.69
N VAL A 210 -0.91 9.76 24.00
CA VAL A 210 -0.73 8.36 24.40
C VAL A 210 -1.58 8.02 25.62
N GLU A 211 -1.49 8.81 26.68
CA GLU A 211 -2.28 8.60 27.90
C GLU A 211 -3.78 8.57 27.62
N GLU A 212 -4.29 9.51 26.83
CA GLU A 212 -5.72 9.56 26.50
C GLU A 212 -6.15 8.41 25.57
N ALA A 213 -5.31 8.05 24.59
CA ALA A 213 -5.58 6.98 23.64
C ALA A 213 -5.62 5.64 24.37
N HIS A 214 -4.62 5.35 25.21
CA HIS A 214 -4.55 4.14 26.01
C HIS A 214 -5.73 4.04 26.99
N ARG A 215 -6.13 5.16 27.63
CA ARG A 215 -7.35 5.23 28.47
C ARG A 215 -8.62 4.85 27.70
N LEU A 216 -8.66 5.09 26.39
CA LEU A 216 -9.77 4.74 25.50
C LEU A 216 -9.57 3.41 24.75
N GLY A 217 -8.52 2.65 25.10
CA GLY A 217 -8.19 1.37 24.49
C GLY A 217 -7.69 1.47 23.05
N LEU A 218 -7.11 2.60 22.64
CA LEU A 218 -6.56 2.80 21.30
C LEU A 218 -5.02 2.73 21.34
N PRO A 219 -4.38 1.98 20.44
CA PRO A 219 -2.94 2.04 20.21
C PRO A 219 -2.54 3.33 19.48
N VAL A 220 -1.29 3.74 19.64
CA VAL A 220 -0.71 4.94 19.05
C VAL A 220 0.52 4.59 18.23
N THR A 221 0.55 5.05 16.98
CA THR A 221 1.71 4.99 16.09
C THR A 221 2.13 6.38 15.65
N THR A 222 3.43 6.60 15.47
CA THR A 222 4.00 7.92 15.22
C THR A 222 5.00 7.95 14.07
N HIS A 223 5.03 9.05 13.32
CA HIS A 223 6.31 9.53 12.82
C HIS A 223 7.04 10.24 13.95
N THR A 224 8.36 10.18 13.97
CA THR A 224 9.15 10.90 14.97
C THR A 224 10.52 11.27 14.41
N MET A 225 11.15 12.25 15.04
CA MET A 225 12.57 12.62 14.90
C MET A 225 13.38 12.31 16.17
N ASP A 226 12.70 11.79 17.18
CA ASP A 226 13.25 11.33 18.45
C ASP A 226 12.51 10.05 18.87
N ALA A 227 13.07 8.92 18.46
CA ALA A 227 12.57 7.58 18.75
C ALA A 227 12.70 7.24 20.23
N ILE A 228 13.74 7.73 20.91
CA ILE A 228 13.94 7.51 22.34
C ILE A 228 12.85 8.26 23.13
N GLY A 229 12.65 9.54 22.82
CA GLY A 229 11.60 10.36 23.43
C GLY A 229 10.20 9.80 23.16
N ALA A 230 9.91 9.39 21.92
CA ALA A 230 8.64 8.79 21.56
C ALA A 230 8.40 7.45 22.30
N ALA A 231 9.43 6.60 22.41
CA ALA A 231 9.32 5.34 23.15
C ALA A 231 9.02 5.57 24.63
N ARG A 232 9.74 6.51 25.26
CA ARG A 232 9.48 6.91 26.66
C ARG A 232 8.10 7.55 26.87
N ALA A 233 7.56 8.20 25.84
CA ALA A 233 6.21 8.74 25.86
C ALA A 233 5.12 7.65 25.76
N GLY A 234 5.49 6.41 25.42
CA GLY A 234 4.62 5.23 25.44
C GLY A 234 3.88 4.95 24.12
N VAL A 235 4.40 5.41 22.97
CA VAL A 235 3.83 5.03 21.67
C VAL A 235 3.95 3.52 21.47
N ASP A 236 2.93 2.88 20.89
CA ASP A 236 2.94 1.44 20.60
C ASP A 236 3.80 1.13 19.35
N ALA A 237 3.96 2.10 18.44
CA ALA A 237 4.76 1.93 17.23
C ALA A 237 5.44 3.20 16.70
N ILE A 238 6.61 3.00 16.10
CA ILE A 238 7.32 3.99 15.29
C ILE A 238 7.32 3.54 13.83
N GLU A 239 7.04 4.48 12.92
CA GLU A 239 7.02 4.22 11.49
C GLU A 239 8.26 4.79 10.78
N HIS A 240 8.70 4.04 9.79
CA HIS A 240 9.73 4.29 8.80
C HIS A 240 11.18 4.36 9.30
N ILE A 241 12.10 4.13 8.37
CA ILE A 241 13.55 4.18 8.59
C ILE A 241 14.08 5.53 9.10
N TRP A 242 13.43 6.65 8.77
CA TRP A 242 13.90 7.95 9.29
C TRP A 242 13.61 8.12 10.78
N GLY A 243 12.57 7.47 11.33
CA GLY A 243 12.23 7.61 12.74
C GLY A 243 13.38 7.21 13.64
N VAL A 244 14.01 6.06 13.34
CA VAL A 244 15.18 5.57 14.06
C VAL A 244 16.48 6.19 13.55
N GLY A 245 16.61 6.39 12.24
CA GLY A 245 17.86 6.86 11.65
C GLY A 245 18.20 8.31 12.00
N THR A 246 17.20 9.20 12.00
CA THR A 246 17.43 10.60 12.39
C THR A 246 17.71 10.73 13.88
N SER A 247 17.11 9.87 14.70
CA SER A 247 17.36 9.80 16.14
C SER A 247 18.81 9.42 16.50
N SER A 248 19.53 8.80 15.55
CA SER A 248 20.93 8.42 15.77
C SER A 248 21.89 9.60 15.60
N ILE A 249 21.43 10.71 15.00
CA ILE A 249 22.22 11.93 14.82
C ILE A 249 22.11 12.79 16.09
N LEU A 250 23.13 12.73 16.94
CA LEU A 250 23.07 13.36 18.27
C LEU A 250 23.14 14.88 18.22
N TYR A 251 23.84 15.45 17.23
CA TYR A 251 23.97 16.90 17.07
C TYR A 251 22.67 17.50 16.50
N PRO A 252 21.87 18.25 17.29
CA PRO A 252 20.54 18.68 16.86
C PRO A 252 20.52 19.50 15.56
N PRO A 253 21.41 20.48 15.32
CA PRO A 253 21.40 21.23 14.07
C PRO A 253 21.63 20.37 12.82
N ALA A 254 22.45 19.32 12.89
CA ALA A 254 22.65 18.41 11.74
C ALA A 254 21.41 17.55 11.49
N ARG A 255 20.79 17.04 12.56
CA ARG A 255 19.53 16.28 12.47
C ARG A 255 18.39 17.11 11.88
N GLU A 256 18.23 18.35 12.34
CA GLU A 256 17.24 19.30 11.83
C GLU A 256 17.50 19.63 10.36
N ARG A 257 18.76 19.89 10.01
CA ARG A 257 19.12 20.19 8.62
C ARG A 257 18.81 19.03 7.68
N LEU A 258 19.19 17.81 8.05
CA LEU A 258 18.88 16.62 7.25
C LEU A 258 17.36 16.46 7.09
N HIS A 259 16.59 16.73 8.13
CA HIS A 259 15.14 16.67 8.07
C HIS A 259 14.53 17.68 7.10
N ILE A 260 14.96 18.95 7.16
CA ILE A 260 14.53 20.02 6.27
C ILE A 260 14.88 19.68 4.82
N ASP A 261 16.14 19.28 4.57
CA ASP A 261 16.61 18.95 3.22
C ASP A 261 15.83 17.76 2.64
N ARG A 262 15.50 16.77 3.48
CA ARG A 262 14.68 15.61 3.08
C ARG A 262 13.24 15.99 2.77
N LEU A 263 12.60 16.80 3.61
CA LEU A 263 11.21 17.21 3.42
C LEU A 263 11.06 18.19 2.26
N GLY A 264 12.02 19.09 2.07
CA GLY A 264 12.09 20.02 0.93
C GLY A 264 12.46 19.33 -0.39
N GLY A 265 12.84 18.05 -0.36
CA GLY A 265 13.18 17.28 -1.56
C GLY A 265 14.58 17.54 -2.10
N LEU A 266 15.45 18.22 -1.35
CA LEU A 266 16.87 18.38 -1.67
C LEU A 266 17.63 17.05 -1.54
N ILE A 267 17.26 16.25 -0.54
CA ILE A 267 17.81 14.91 -0.32
C ILE A 267 16.69 13.88 -0.38
N ASP A 268 16.82 12.88 -1.24
CA ASP A 268 15.90 11.75 -1.27
C ASP A 268 16.10 10.84 -0.03
N GLN A 269 15.03 10.20 0.44
CA GLN A 269 15.06 9.35 1.63
C GLN A 269 16.12 8.24 1.57
N GLU A 270 16.38 7.66 0.39
CA GLU A 270 17.37 6.58 0.27
C GLU A 270 18.80 7.08 0.53
N ILE A 271 19.05 8.35 0.17
CA ILE A 271 20.33 9.04 0.42
C ILE A 271 20.38 9.54 1.86
N ALA A 272 19.28 10.05 2.41
CA ALA A 272 19.24 10.52 3.81
C ALA A 272 19.73 9.44 4.79
N ASN A 273 19.47 8.17 4.49
CA ASN A 273 19.93 7.05 5.28
C ASN A 273 21.47 6.93 5.40
N SER A 274 22.24 7.45 4.43
CA SER A 274 23.70 7.39 4.51
C SER A 274 24.27 8.25 5.64
N TYR A 275 23.51 9.23 6.12
CA TYR A 275 23.90 10.14 7.19
C TYR A 275 23.65 9.59 8.60
N TYR A 276 22.97 8.45 8.74
CA TYR A 276 22.69 7.87 10.06
C TYR A 276 23.97 7.40 10.74
N GLU A 277 24.16 7.76 11.99
CA GLU A 277 25.31 7.39 12.84
C GLU A 277 25.01 6.04 13.50
N THR A 278 25.61 4.95 13.01
CA THR A 278 25.26 3.57 13.42
C THR A 278 25.79 3.23 14.81
N GLU A 279 26.82 3.92 15.26
CA GLU A 279 27.36 3.89 16.63
C GLU A 279 26.29 4.26 17.67
N ASN A 280 25.31 5.09 17.29
CA ASN A 280 24.26 5.60 18.17
C ASN A 280 22.96 4.79 18.13
N PHE A 281 22.92 3.68 17.37
CA PHE A 281 21.72 2.84 17.31
C PHE A 281 21.41 2.11 18.62
N GLY A 282 22.41 1.84 19.48
CA GLY A 282 22.23 1.06 20.71
C GLY A 282 21.18 1.68 21.64
N PRO A 283 21.36 2.93 22.09
CA PRO A 283 20.40 3.62 22.94
C PRO A 283 18.98 3.72 22.37
N ILE A 284 18.84 3.77 21.04
CA ILE A 284 17.53 3.81 20.36
C ILE A 284 16.86 2.45 20.45
N ILE A 285 17.60 1.39 20.13
CA ILE A 285 17.13 0.00 20.22
C ILE A 285 16.73 -0.31 21.66
N ASP A 286 17.58 0.02 22.63
CA ASP A 286 17.34 -0.24 24.05
C ASP A 286 16.05 0.42 24.51
N ALA A 287 15.85 1.71 24.20
CA ALA A 287 14.63 2.42 24.56
C ALA A 287 13.36 1.80 23.92
N MET A 288 13.45 1.38 22.66
CA MET A 288 12.31 0.76 21.97
C MET A 288 11.99 -0.62 22.53
N VAL A 289 13.02 -1.44 22.83
CA VAL A 289 12.85 -2.76 23.43
C VAL A 289 12.29 -2.65 24.85
N GLU A 290 12.87 -1.78 25.68
CA GLU A 290 12.45 -1.56 27.08
C GLU A 290 10.98 -1.16 27.17
N HIS A 291 10.52 -0.31 26.25
CA HIS A 291 9.14 0.18 26.22
C HIS A 291 8.20 -0.67 25.33
N GLY A 292 8.68 -1.78 24.75
CA GLY A 292 7.86 -2.66 23.91
C GLY A 292 7.34 -2.01 22.63
N VAL A 293 8.08 -1.03 22.08
CA VAL A 293 7.69 -0.27 20.89
C VAL A 293 7.99 -1.06 19.63
N ALA A 294 6.96 -1.30 18.82
CA ALA A 294 7.13 -1.93 17.53
C ALA A 294 7.68 -0.96 16.48
N TRP A 295 8.37 -1.48 15.47
CA TRP A 295 8.92 -0.67 14.40
C TRP A 295 8.51 -1.20 13.02
N THR A 296 8.10 -0.28 12.14
CA THR A 296 7.90 -0.57 10.71
C THR A 296 8.89 0.19 9.86
N PRO A 297 9.94 -0.46 9.35
CA PRO A 297 10.89 0.15 8.44
C PRO A 297 10.24 0.70 7.17
N THR A 298 9.20 0.03 6.64
CA THR A 298 8.67 0.24 5.27
C THR A 298 9.79 0.13 4.23
N ILE A 299 10.76 -0.78 4.45
CA ILE A 299 12.04 -0.75 3.74
C ILE A 299 11.87 -0.92 2.23
N ALA A 300 10.91 -1.74 1.79
CA ALA A 300 10.62 -1.95 0.37
C ALA A 300 10.09 -0.69 -0.34
N LYS A 301 9.37 0.19 0.37
CA LYS A 301 8.91 1.46 -0.20
C LYS A 301 10.07 2.32 -0.69
N TRP A 302 11.16 2.34 0.08
CA TRP A 302 12.27 3.26 -0.11
C TRP A 302 13.44 2.61 -0.84
N LEU A 303 13.80 1.38 -0.48
CA LEU A 303 15.10 0.79 -0.82
C LEU A 303 14.99 -0.48 -1.68
N ARG A 304 13.78 -0.89 -2.09
CA ARG A 304 13.60 -2.14 -2.85
C ARG A 304 14.46 -2.30 -4.12
N PRO A 305 14.81 -1.25 -4.89
CA PRO A 305 15.63 -1.47 -6.08
C PRO A 305 17.04 -1.95 -5.74
N LEU A 306 17.50 -1.74 -4.50
CA LEU A 306 18.81 -2.16 -4.01
C LEU A 306 18.81 -3.59 -3.42
N SER A 307 17.64 -4.23 -3.29
CA SER A 307 17.52 -5.61 -2.81
C SER A 307 18.09 -6.59 -3.85
N PRO A 308 18.85 -7.63 -3.43
CA PRO A 308 19.19 -8.77 -4.29
C PRO A 308 17.97 -9.43 -4.96
N SER A 309 16.80 -9.37 -4.33
CA SER A 309 15.52 -9.87 -4.85
C SER A 309 14.79 -8.90 -5.77
N ALA A 310 15.35 -7.72 -6.08
CA ALA A 310 14.65 -6.67 -6.80
C ALA A 310 14.11 -7.12 -8.18
N GLU A 311 14.88 -7.90 -8.94
CA GLU A 311 14.46 -8.32 -10.29
C GLU A 311 13.31 -9.32 -10.25
N ARG A 312 13.32 -10.29 -9.31
CA ARG A 312 12.20 -11.24 -9.18
C ARG A 312 10.90 -10.55 -8.80
N PHE A 313 10.95 -9.57 -7.89
CA PHE A 313 9.80 -8.74 -7.56
C PHE A 313 9.36 -7.86 -8.73
N ARG A 314 10.30 -7.28 -9.50
CA ARG A 314 9.96 -6.55 -10.73
C ARG A 314 9.13 -7.46 -11.63
N ARG A 315 9.62 -8.66 -11.95
CA ARG A 315 8.92 -9.59 -12.83
C ARG A 315 7.49 -9.86 -12.36
N ARG A 316 7.30 -10.16 -11.07
CA ARG A 316 5.96 -10.36 -10.50
C ARG A 316 5.06 -9.12 -10.59
N GLU A 317 5.62 -7.95 -10.35
CA GLU A 317 4.92 -6.68 -10.53
C GLU A 317 4.50 -6.47 -11.99
N ARG A 318 5.36 -6.83 -12.97
CA ARG A 318 5.04 -6.85 -14.43
C ARG A 318 3.83 -7.76 -14.69
N GLU A 319 3.87 -9.00 -14.19
CA GLU A 319 2.79 -9.97 -14.38
C GLU A 319 1.43 -9.47 -13.88
N ILE A 320 1.41 -8.78 -12.72
CA ILE A 320 0.18 -8.19 -12.16
C ILE A 320 -0.27 -7.00 -13.00
N LEU A 321 0.64 -6.07 -13.35
CA LEU A 321 0.34 -4.88 -14.14
C LEU A 321 -0.08 -5.19 -15.58
N GLU A 322 0.34 -6.33 -16.13
CA GLU A 322 0.00 -6.80 -17.47
C GLU A 322 -1.25 -7.69 -17.49
N ASN A 323 -1.77 -8.07 -16.32
CA ASN A 323 -2.99 -8.84 -16.25
C ASN A 323 -4.19 -7.98 -16.70
N PRO A 324 -4.87 -8.32 -17.82
CA PRO A 324 -5.95 -7.50 -18.36
C PRO A 324 -7.19 -7.45 -17.44
N LYS A 325 -7.31 -8.39 -16.49
CA LYS A 325 -8.39 -8.39 -15.51
C LYS A 325 -8.10 -7.51 -14.30
N ALA A 326 -6.84 -7.19 -14.00
CA ALA A 326 -6.47 -6.39 -12.84
C ALA A 326 -6.99 -4.94 -12.95
N LYS A 327 -7.04 -4.39 -14.17
CA LYS A 327 -7.56 -3.04 -14.47
C LYS A 327 -7.02 -1.95 -13.53
N LEU A 328 -5.76 -2.08 -13.11
CA LEU A 328 -5.09 -1.12 -12.25
C LEU A 328 -4.88 0.20 -13.01
N PRO A 329 -4.97 1.37 -12.35
CA PRO A 329 -4.68 2.64 -12.98
C PRO A 329 -3.24 2.70 -13.52
N ALA A 330 -3.05 3.47 -14.61
CA ALA A 330 -1.72 3.66 -15.20
C ALA A 330 -0.72 4.29 -14.21
N ALA A 331 -1.22 5.09 -13.27
CA ALA A 331 -0.43 5.66 -12.18
C ALA A 331 0.33 4.60 -11.36
N VAL A 332 -0.25 3.40 -11.15
CA VAL A 332 0.43 2.32 -10.42
C VAL A 332 1.72 1.94 -11.15
N ARG A 333 1.64 1.67 -12.46
CA ARG A 333 2.81 1.33 -13.29
C ARG A 333 3.86 2.45 -13.28
N ALA A 334 3.42 3.68 -13.48
CA ALA A 334 4.34 4.82 -13.52
C ALA A 334 5.08 5.02 -12.19
N VAL A 335 4.39 4.88 -11.06
CA VAL A 335 5.03 5.04 -9.75
C VAL A 335 5.95 3.85 -9.43
N THR A 336 5.59 2.63 -9.82
CA THR A 336 6.45 1.47 -9.63
C THR A 336 7.73 1.58 -10.45
N ASP A 337 7.63 1.96 -11.73
CA ASP A 337 8.78 2.15 -12.63
C ASP A 337 9.65 3.32 -12.16
N ASN A 338 9.03 4.41 -11.71
CA ASN A 338 9.74 5.59 -11.21
C ASN A 338 10.70 5.29 -10.06
N ALA A 339 10.39 4.31 -9.19
CA ALA A 339 11.28 3.95 -8.09
C ALA A 339 12.62 3.37 -8.58
N TYR A 340 12.59 2.58 -9.65
CA TYR A 340 13.79 2.00 -10.27
C TYR A 340 14.50 3.03 -11.16
N ASP A 341 13.75 3.73 -12.00
CA ASP A 341 14.29 4.75 -12.91
C ASP A 341 14.99 5.87 -12.16
N LYS A 342 14.48 6.24 -10.99
CA LYS A 342 15.14 7.23 -10.12
C LYS A 342 16.57 6.79 -9.78
N LEU A 343 16.72 5.58 -9.26
CA LEU A 343 18.02 5.09 -8.76
C LEU A 343 18.98 4.75 -9.90
N PHE A 344 18.50 4.16 -10.99
CA PHE A 344 19.37 3.59 -12.02
C PHE A 344 19.52 4.43 -13.29
N LYS A 345 18.58 5.35 -13.57
CA LYS A 345 18.66 6.23 -14.74
C LYS A 345 18.97 7.68 -14.40
N ARG A 346 18.58 8.16 -13.20
CA ARG A 346 18.69 9.58 -12.83
C ARG A 346 19.73 9.90 -11.77
N TYR A 347 20.07 8.98 -10.87
CA TYR A 347 21.18 9.21 -9.94
C TYR A 347 22.52 9.11 -10.66
N ASP A 348 23.40 10.06 -10.39
CA ASP A 348 24.81 9.89 -10.67
C ASP A 348 25.42 8.78 -9.78
N ARG A 349 26.68 8.44 -10.05
CA ARG A 349 27.40 7.38 -9.32
C ARG A 349 27.48 7.68 -7.82
N GLU A 350 27.72 8.92 -7.43
CA GLU A 350 27.91 9.31 -6.03
C GLU A 350 26.60 9.16 -5.24
N ARG A 351 25.49 9.63 -5.79
CA ARG A 351 24.15 9.46 -5.22
C ARG A 351 23.76 8.00 -5.11
N LEU A 352 24.08 7.18 -6.11
CA LEU A 352 23.80 5.74 -6.07
C LEU A 352 24.63 5.04 -4.98
N GLU A 353 25.92 5.36 -4.85
CA GLU A 353 26.74 4.80 -3.77
C GLU A 353 26.25 5.25 -2.37
N ARG A 354 25.84 6.51 -2.21
CA ARG A 354 25.19 6.95 -0.95
C ARG A 354 23.92 6.17 -0.66
N ALA A 355 23.07 5.93 -1.65
CA ALA A 355 21.85 5.15 -1.46
C ALA A 355 22.15 3.69 -1.03
N LYS A 356 23.21 3.08 -1.56
CA LYS A 356 23.69 1.76 -1.13
C LYS A 356 24.18 1.77 0.32
N ILE A 357 24.97 2.76 0.72
CA ILE A 357 25.38 2.95 2.13
C ILE A 357 24.14 3.06 3.02
N GLY A 358 23.17 3.86 2.59
CA GLY A 358 21.88 4.01 3.28
C GLY A 358 21.11 2.69 3.45
N TYR A 359 21.10 1.85 2.41
CA TYR A 359 20.51 0.51 2.47
C TYR A 359 21.22 -0.39 3.48
N HIS A 360 22.56 -0.41 3.47
CA HIS A 360 23.33 -1.20 4.44
C HIS A 360 23.09 -0.76 5.89
N LYS A 361 23.02 0.55 6.14
CA LYS A 361 22.71 1.10 7.49
C LYS A 361 21.30 0.74 7.95
N ALA A 362 20.31 0.77 7.05
CA ALA A 362 18.94 0.33 7.37
C ALA A 362 18.91 -1.16 7.74
N ASN A 363 19.57 -2.02 6.95
CA ASN A 363 19.67 -3.45 7.25
C ASN A 363 20.42 -3.72 8.56
N GLU A 364 21.46 -2.93 8.87
CA GLU A 364 22.16 -3.05 10.15
C GLU A 364 21.24 -2.78 11.33
N PHE A 365 20.42 -1.72 11.26
CA PHE A 365 19.44 -1.41 12.31
C PHE A 365 18.44 -2.55 12.46
N ILE A 366 17.82 -3.03 11.37
CA ILE A 366 16.87 -4.15 11.38
C ILE A 366 17.48 -5.37 12.10
N ARG A 367 18.68 -5.77 11.69
CA ARG A 367 19.38 -6.93 12.25
C ARG A 367 19.62 -6.77 13.75
N ARG A 368 20.13 -5.61 14.18
CA ARG A 368 20.46 -5.35 15.59
C ARG A 368 19.20 -5.23 16.45
N PHE A 369 18.17 -4.58 15.93
CA PHE A 369 16.90 -4.40 16.62
C PHE A 369 16.24 -5.76 16.89
N VAL A 370 16.14 -6.62 15.87
CA VAL A 370 15.58 -7.97 16.04
C VAL A 370 16.46 -8.83 16.97
N ALA A 371 17.79 -8.77 16.83
CA ALA A 371 18.70 -9.51 17.71
C ALA A 371 18.59 -9.10 19.19
N ALA A 372 18.21 -7.85 19.46
CA ALA A 372 17.97 -7.33 20.81
C ALA A 372 16.56 -7.67 21.37
N GLY A 373 15.73 -8.40 20.61
CA GLY A 373 14.34 -8.70 21.00
C GLY A 373 13.32 -7.64 20.57
N GLY A 374 13.70 -6.73 19.67
CA GLY A 374 12.82 -5.72 19.11
C GLY A 374 11.65 -6.29 18.31
N ILE A 375 10.50 -5.62 18.39
CA ILE A 375 9.28 -6.04 17.71
C ILE A 375 9.24 -5.43 16.31
N LEU A 376 9.67 -6.20 15.31
CA LEU A 376 9.52 -5.81 13.91
C LEU A 376 8.08 -6.05 13.45
N LYS A 377 7.46 -5.06 12.79
CA LYS A 377 6.16 -5.20 12.13
C LYS A 377 6.23 -4.57 10.73
N GLU A 378 5.63 -5.17 9.71
CA GLU A 378 5.78 -4.72 8.32
C GLU A 378 4.51 -4.16 7.69
N GLY A 379 4.71 -3.32 6.68
CA GLY A 379 3.64 -2.67 5.94
C GLY A 379 4.11 -2.10 4.60
N SER A 380 3.17 -1.90 3.67
CA SER A 380 3.49 -1.58 2.27
C SER A 380 3.73 -0.09 2.02
N ASP A 381 3.06 0.79 2.76
CA ASP A 381 3.12 2.25 2.69
C ASP A 381 3.10 2.81 1.24
N PRO A 382 2.11 2.44 0.40
CA PRO A 382 1.97 2.96 -0.95
C PRO A 382 1.91 4.51 -0.95
N PRO A 383 2.22 5.19 -2.06
CA PRO A 383 2.15 4.69 -3.43
C PRO A 383 3.48 4.37 -4.09
N ARG A 384 4.64 4.53 -3.42
CA ARG A 384 5.97 4.41 -4.09
C ARG A 384 6.32 3.02 -4.61
N GLY A 385 5.36 2.10 -4.60
CA GLY A 385 5.32 0.82 -5.27
C GLY A 385 3.93 0.21 -5.11
N MET A 386 3.76 -1.03 -5.58
CA MET A 386 2.48 -1.73 -5.56
C MET A 386 2.08 -2.11 -4.13
N ALA A 387 0.89 -1.66 -3.69
CA ALA A 387 0.30 -2.04 -2.40
C ALA A 387 0.23 -3.58 -2.27
N ALA A 388 0.25 -4.10 -1.04
CA ALA A 388 0.39 -5.53 -0.73
C ALA A 388 1.71 -6.18 -1.18
N LEU A 389 2.12 -6.05 -2.44
CA LEU A 389 3.36 -6.65 -2.95
C LEU A 389 4.59 -6.07 -2.23
N LEU A 390 4.58 -4.77 -1.94
CA LEU A 390 5.62 -4.12 -1.12
C LEU A 390 5.76 -4.73 0.27
N MET A 391 4.67 -5.21 0.90
CA MET A 391 4.75 -5.89 2.19
C MET A 391 5.50 -7.22 2.06
N HIS A 392 5.16 -8.05 1.06
CA HIS A 392 5.91 -9.29 0.79
C HIS A 392 7.37 -9.03 0.46
N GLN A 393 7.65 -7.95 -0.25
CA GLN A 393 9.02 -7.55 -0.56
C GLN A 393 9.78 -7.11 0.68
N ALA A 394 9.12 -6.42 1.62
CA ALA A 394 9.72 -6.07 2.90
C ALA A 394 10.09 -7.34 3.70
N LEU A 395 9.21 -8.35 3.75
CA LEU A 395 9.52 -9.64 4.41
C LEU A 395 10.77 -10.32 3.83
N VAL A 396 10.93 -10.29 2.50
CA VAL A 396 12.13 -10.81 1.85
C VAL A 396 13.37 -9.99 2.22
N MET A 397 13.24 -8.67 2.24
CA MET A 397 14.34 -7.76 2.61
C MET A 397 14.73 -7.88 4.09
N ASP A 398 13.79 -8.20 4.98
CA ASP A 398 14.09 -8.51 6.38
C ASP A 398 14.98 -9.75 6.48
N VAL A 399 14.65 -10.81 5.75
CA VAL A 399 15.48 -12.02 5.69
C VAL A 399 16.85 -11.72 5.06
N GLU A 400 16.91 -10.87 4.03
CA GLU A 400 18.18 -10.39 3.46
C GLU A 400 19.01 -9.58 4.48
N ALA A 401 18.37 -8.89 5.43
CA ALA A 401 19.02 -8.19 6.54
C ALA A 401 19.45 -9.13 7.68
N GLY A 402 19.08 -10.41 7.64
CA GLY A 402 19.41 -11.43 8.64
C GLY A 402 18.33 -11.70 9.66
N VAL A 403 17.10 -11.24 9.43
CA VAL A 403 15.94 -11.59 10.26
C VAL A 403 15.56 -13.06 10.02
N PRO A 404 15.33 -13.87 11.08
CA PRO A 404 14.87 -15.24 10.89
C PRO A 404 13.54 -15.29 10.12
N PRO A 405 13.34 -16.22 9.16
CA PRO A 405 12.11 -16.29 8.36
C PRO A 405 10.82 -16.35 9.19
N MET A 406 10.82 -17.07 10.32
CA MET A 406 9.66 -17.11 11.22
C MET A 406 9.35 -15.72 11.81
N THR A 407 10.37 -14.97 12.21
CA THR A 407 10.20 -13.61 12.74
C THR A 407 9.67 -12.66 11.67
N ALA A 408 10.13 -12.78 10.41
CA ALA A 408 9.58 -12.02 9.29
C ALA A 408 8.10 -12.37 9.04
N ILE A 409 7.68 -13.64 9.11
CA ILE A 409 6.26 -14.02 9.03
C ILE A 409 5.45 -13.33 10.14
N GLN A 410 5.97 -13.29 11.37
CA GLN A 410 5.34 -12.61 12.50
C GLN A 410 5.21 -11.09 12.27
N ALA A 411 6.18 -10.48 11.58
CA ALA A 411 6.17 -9.05 11.26
C ALA A 411 4.96 -8.64 10.41
N ALA A 412 4.41 -9.52 9.57
CA ALA A 412 3.19 -9.28 8.79
C ALA A 412 1.95 -10.01 9.33
N THR A 413 2.00 -10.56 10.55
CA THR A 413 0.89 -11.29 11.17
C THR A 413 0.75 -10.90 12.65
N LEU A 414 1.25 -11.73 13.57
CA LEU A 414 1.02 -11.59 15.00
C LEU A 414 1.58 -10.29 15.57
N ASN A 415 2.73 -9.80 15.09
CA ASN A 415 3.32 -8.57 15.61
C ASN A 415 2.46 -7.35 15.28
N VAL A 416 1.85 -7.31 14.10
CA VAL A 416 0.91 -6.24 13.73
C VAL A 416 -0.33 -6.29 14.62
N ALA A 417 -0.91 -7.48 14.80
CA ALA A 417 -2.09 -7.67 15.64
C ALA A 417 -1.82 -7.25 17.09
N LYS A 418 -0.67 -7.66 17.66
CA LYS A 418 -0.26 -7.29 19.03
C LYS A 418 -0.05 -5.78 19.17
N THR A 419 0.70 -5.18 18.24
CA THR A 419 0.97 -3.73 18.25
C THR A 419 -0.32 -2.92 18.31
N PHE A 420 -1.34 -3.37 17.56
CA PHE A 420 -2.61 -2.65 17.49
C PHE A 420 -3.71 -3.20 18.41
N LYS A 421 -3.35 -4.06 19.38
CA LYS A 421 -4.26 -4.60 20.41
C LYS A 421 -5.46 -5.35 19.80
N LYS A 422 -5.17 -6.14 18.76
CA LYS A 422 -6.12 -6.97 18.00
C LYS A 422 -5.75 -8.46 18.03
N ASP A 423 -4.71 -8.83 18.77
CA ASP A 423 -4.18 -10.20 18.80
C ASP A 423 -5.06 -11.21 19.52
N GLU A 424 -6.06 -10.78 20.31
CA GLU A 424 -7.08 -11.69 20.82
C GLU A 424 -7.84 -12.40 19.70
N ASP A 425 -8.07 -11.71 18.58
CA ASP A 425 -8.86 -12.21 17.45
C ASP A 425 -8.03 -12.50 16.20
N TYR A 426 -6.86 -11.90 16.02
CA TYR A 426 -6.13 -11.89 14.73
C TYR A 426 -4.64 -12.22 14.87
N GLY A 427 -3.99 -12.49 13.72
CA GLY A 427 -2.53 -12.58 13.60
C GLY A 427 -1.93 -13.96 13.87
N SER A 428 -2.71 -14.95 14.31
CA SER A 428 -2.26 -16.34 14.42
C SER A 428 -3.40 -17.34 14.19
N VAL A 429 -3.06 -18.58 13.85
CA VAL A 429 -4.00 -19.69 13.69
C VAL A 429 -4.13 -20.43 15.01
N GLU A 430 -4.94 -19.87 15.91
CA GLU A 430 -5.18 -20.40 17.25
C GLU A 430 -6.67 -20.55 17.52
N VAL A 431 -7.05 -21.57 18.29
CA VAL A 431 -8.45 -21.86 18.62
C VAL A 431 -9.11 -20.63 19.25
N GLY A 432 -10.32 -20.30 18.80
CA GLY A 432 -11.10 -19.16 19.24
C GLY A 432 -10.88 -17.91 18.40
N LYS A 433 -9.74 -17.74 17.71
CA LYS A 433 -9.46 -16.56 16.88
C LYS A 433 -10.28 -16.55 15.59
N VAL A 434 -10.38 -15.38 14.96
CA VAL A 434 -11.04 -15.19 13.67
C VAL A 434 -10.29 -15.97 12.59
N ALA A 435 -11.04 -16.71 11.78
CA ALA A 435 -10.49 -17.61 10.78
C ALA A 435 -10.06 -16.87 9.51
N ASP A 436 -8.90 -16.24 9.57
CA ASP A 436 -8.22 -15.63 8.43
C ASP A 436 -6.97 -16.45 8.06
N LEU A 437 -6.90 -16.93 6.82
CA LEU A 437 -5.79 -17.75 6.31
C LEU A 437 -5.28 -17.24 4.96
N SER A 438 -3.96 -17.27 4.79
CA SER A 438 -3.31 -17.18 3.48
C SER A 438 -2.69 -18.54 3.16
N ILE A 439 -3.15 -19.19 2.09
CA ILE A 439 -2.68 -20.51 1.69
C ILE A 439 -1.84 -20.36 0.42
N ILE A 440 -0.56 -20.70 0.52
CA ILE A 440 0.46 -20.40 -0.48
C ILE A 440 1.10 -21.66 -1.04
N GLU A 441 1.64 -21.54 -2.24
CA GLU A 441 2.56 -22.53 -2.81
C GLU A 441 4.01 -22.24 -2.41
N GLY A 442 4.70 -23.28 -1.95
CA GLY A 442 6.11 -23.22 -1.53
C GLY A 442 6.30 -23.14 -0.01
N ASP A 443 7.56 -22.94 0.38
CA ASP A 443 8.01 -22.95 1.77
C ASP A 443 8.61 -21.60 2.18
N PRO A 444 7.90 -20.75 2.94
CA PRO A 444 8.38 -19.42 3.32
C PRO A 444 9.51 -19.46 4.36
N LEU A 445 9.73 -20.60 5.04
CA LEU A 445 10.88 -20.78 5.94
C LEU A 445 12.17 -21.13 5.18
N LYS A 446 12.07 -21.52 3.89
CA LYS A 446 13.21 -21.75 3.01
C LYS A 446 13.45 -20.60 2.04
N ASP A 447 12.38 -20.05 1.45
CA ASP A 447 12.45 -18.86 0.61
C ASP A 447 11.22 -17.99 0.87
N MET A 448 11.45 -16.85 1.50
CA MET A 448 10.40 -15.89 1.90
C MET A 448 9.58 -15.37 0.71
N TRP A 449 10.10 -15.48 -0.52
CA TRP A 449 9.36 -15.25 -1.75
C TRP A 449 8.05 -16.03 -1.84
N ALA A 450 7.97 -17.23 -1.23
CA ALA A 450 6.78 -18.06 -1.27
C ALA A 450 5.53 -17.34 -0.72
N THR A 451 5.70 -16.36 0.18
CA THR A 451 4.58 -15.65 0.81
C THR A 451 3.63 -14.95 -0.17
N GLN A 452 4.12 -14.53 -1.34
CA GLN A 452 3.27 -13.89 -2.35
C GLN A 452 2.56 -14.88 -3.29
N ASN A 453 2.97 -16.16 -3.31
CA ASN A 453 2.44 -17.20 -4.19
C ASN A 453 1.10 -17.76 -3.68
N VAL A 454 0.14 -16.87 -3.44
CA VAL A 454 -1.15 -17.18 -2.85
C VAL A 454 -2.02 -17.97 -3.82
N LYS A 455 -2.61 -19.05 -3.31
CA LYS A 455 -3.54 -19.92 -4.05
C LYS A 455 -4.97 -19.77 -3.54
N MET A 456 -5.13 -19.57 -2.23
CA MET A 456 -6.44 -19.41 -1.60
C MET A 456 -6.33 -18.46 -0.41
N VAL A 457 -7.42 -17.74 -0.15
CA VAL A 457 -7.59 -16.91 1.04
C VAL A 457 -8.86 -17.34 1.75
N VAL A 458 -8.79 -17.47 3.07
CA VAL A 458 -9.97 -17.55 3.93
C VAL A 458 -10.02 -16.25 4.72
N MET A 459 -11.18 -15.60 4.76
CA MET A 459 -11.40 -14.38 5.54
C MET A 459 -12.76 -14.48 6.25
N ASP A 460 -12.78 -14.24 7.55
CA ASP A 460 -13.95 -14.48 8.42
C ASP A 460 -14.54 -15.89 8.23
N GLY A 461 -13.66 -16.88 8.07
CA GLY A 461 -14.00 -18.28 7.82
C GLY A 461 -14.62 -18.60 6.46
N LYS A 462 -14.65 -17.63 5.54
CA LYS A 462 -15.18 -17.80 4.18
C LYS A 462 -14.05 -17.89 3.17
N LEU A 463 -14.12 -18.86 2.27
CA LEU A 463 -13.22 -18.92 1.12
C LEU A 463 -13.47 -17.72 0.21
N ILE A 464 -12.42 -16.96 -0.07
CA ILE A 464 -12.45 -15.76 -0.90
C ILE A 464 -11.89 -16.08 -2.28
N ASP A 465 -12.60 -15.66 -3.33
CA ASP A 465 -12.05 -15.63 -4.68
C ASP A 465 -10.95 -14.55 -4.73
N ILE A 466 -9.74 -14.94 -5.10
CA ILE A 466 -8.54 -14.08 -5.17
C ILE A 466 -8.22 -13.62 -6.60
N ALA A 467 -9.03 -13.99 -7.59
CA ALA A 467 -8.83 -13.56 -8.95
C ALA A 467 -9.15 -12.07 -9.10
N PHE A 468 -8.44 -11.40 -10.00
CA PHE A 468 -8.86 -10.10 -10.49
C PHE A 468 -10.13 -10.26 -11.32
N THR A 469 -11.15 -9.46 -11.00
CA THR A 469 -12.44 -9.44 -11.70
C THR A 469 -12.65 -8.12 -12.45
N GLY A 470 -11.74 -7.16 -12.26
CA GLY A 470 -11.91 -5.79 -12.74
C GLY A 470 -12.97 -5.04 -11.93
N TYR A 471 -13.07 -5.39 -10.65
CA TYR A 471 -13.99 -4.79 -9.70
C TYR A 471 -13.76 -3.27 -9.62
N LYS A 472 -14.85 -2.51 -9.64
CA LYS A 472 -14.83 -1.07 -9.41
C LYS A 472 -15.47 -0.77 -8.06
N ASN A 473 -14.72 -0.06 -7.23
CA ASN A 473 -15.22 0.39 -5.95
C ASN A 473 -16.38 1.39 -6.16
N PRO A 474 -17.53 1.21 -5.50
CA PRO A 474 -18.67 2.13 -5.65
C PRO A 474 -18.43 3.50 -5.00
N ILE A 475 -17.39 3.65 -4.18
CA ILE A 475 -17.06 4.88 -3.46
C ILE A 475 -15.61 5.24 -3.83
N PRO A 476 -15.37 5.95 -4.94
CA PRO A 476 -14.02 6.26 -5.40
C PRO A 476 -13.27 7.16 -4.41
N ALA A 477 -11.95 7.10 -4.42
CA ALA A 477 -11.10 7.97 -3.61
C ALA A 477 -11.14 9.41 -4.14
N PHE A 478 -11.32 10.40 -3.25
CA PHE A 478 -11.27 11.82 -3.61
C PHE A 478 -9.94 12.50 -3.24
N TYR A 479 -9.12 11.85 -2.42
CA TYR A 479 -7.72 12.17 -2.18
C TYR A 479 -6.90 10.94 -2.52
N SER A 480 -6.52 10.83 -3.79
CA SER A 480 -5.64 9.77 -4.28
C SER A 480 -4.23 10.34 -4.49
N TYR A 481 -3.19 9.52 -4.41
CA TYR A 481 -1.88 9.97 -4.93
C TYR A 481 -1.88 10.33 -6.43
N GLN A 482 -2.97 10.04 -7.13
CA GLN A 482 -3.28 10.50 -8.49
C GLN A 482 -3.80 11.95 -8.54
N THR A 483 -3.92 12.64 -7.40
CA THR A 483 -4.45 14.01 -7.36
C THR A 483 -3.59 14.94 -8.22
N LEU A 484 -4.26 15.77 -8.99
CA LEU A 484 -3.62 16.72 -9.89
C LEU A 484 -3.07 17.93 -9.13
N PRO A 485 -2.04 18.61 -9.68
CA PRO A 485 -1.63 19.91 -9.16
C PRO A 485 -2.83 20.87 -9.19
N MET A 486 -3.09 21.53 -8.07
CA MET A 486 -4.20 22.50 -8.02
C MET A 486 -3.84 23.71 -8.86
N ASP A 487 -2.70 24.37 -8.61
CA ASP A 487 -2.29 25.56 -9.36
C ASP A 487 -1.08 25.28 -10.26
N LEU A 488 -1.06 25.92 -11.43
CA LEU A 488 -0.01 25.79 -12.44
C LEU A 488 0.61 27.16 -12.78
N ASP A 489 1.95 27.21 -12.81
CA ASP A 489 2.72 28.28 -13.47
C ASP A 489 3.37 27.73 -14.73
N ILE A 490 3.48 28.56 -15.76
CA ILE A 490 4.05 28.15 -17.05
C ILE A 490 5.11 29.13 -17.54
N GLU A 491 6.10 28.60 -18.27
CA GLU A 491 7.16 29.36 -18.90
C GLU A 491 7.51 28.76 -20.27
N PRO A 492 7.48 29.52 -21.38
CA PRO A 492 7.12 30.94 -21.46
C PRO A 492 5.61 31.19 -21.28
N LYS A 493 5.24 32.41 -20.87
CA LYS A 493 3.83 32.85 -20.75
C LYS A 493 3.23 33.31 -22.08
N SER A 494 4.08 33.64 -23.05
CA SER A 494 3.68 34.08 -24.38
C SER A 494 4.66 33.63 -25.44
N VAL A 495 4.14 33.35 -26.63
CA VAL A 495 4.88 32.89 -27.82
C VAL A 495 4.28 33.51 -29.07
N THR A 496 4.95 33.37 -30.21
CA THR A 496 4.47 33.86 -31.51
C THR A 496 3.75 32.74 -32.27
N ALA A 497 2.69 33.07 -33.01
CA ALA A 497 1.97 32.11 -33.83
C ALA A 497 2.90 31.39 -34.81
N GLY A 498 2.82 30.05 -34.85
CA GLY A 498 3.67 29.20 -35.68
C GLY A 498 5.14 29.14 -35.26
N ALA A 499 5.53 29.72 -34.11
CA ALA A 499 6.88 29.56 -33.59
C ALA A 499 7.08 28.14 -33.05
N GLY A 500 8.28 27.58 -33.19
CA GLY A 500 8.64 26.36 -32.49
C GLY A 500 9.62 25.43 -33.23
N PRO A 501 9.88 24.23 -32.67
CA PRO A 501 9.24 23.66 -31.47
C PRO A 501 9.54 24.45 -30.19
N ILE A 502 8.57 24.52 -29.27
CA ILE A 502 8.67 25.26 -28.00
C ILE A 502 8.69 24.28 -26.84
N THR A 503 9.68 24.43 -25.95
CA THR A 503 9.68 23.78 -24.64
C THR A 503 8.88 24.63 -23.66
N LEU A 504 7.73 24.13 -23.24
CA LEU A 504 6.91 24.71 -22.18
C LEU A 504 7.28 24.05 -20.84
N LYS A 505 7.78 24.82 -19.89
CA LYS A 505 7.90 24.39 -18.49
C LYS A 505 6.55 24.60 -17.81
N VAL A 506 6.07 23.57 -17.13
CA VAL A 506 4.82 23.60 -16.36
C VAL A 506 5.16 23.24 -14.92
N ARG A 507 4.95 24.17 -14.00
CA ARG A 507 5.28 24.05 -12.58
C ARG A 507 4.02 23.97 -11.75
N GLY A 508 4.04 23.12 -10.73
CA GLY A 508 2.92 22.93 -9.81
C GLY A 508 3.26 21.91 -8.74
N GLU A 509 2.54 21.93 -7.62
CA GLU A 509 2.77 20.98 -6.54
C GLU A 509 2.17 19.60 -6.85
N GLY A 510 2.79 18.54 -6.33
CA GLY A 510 2.26 17.18 -6.46
C GLY A 510 2.40 16.59 -7.87
N ILE A 511 3.38 17.03 -8.65
CA ILE A 511 3.64 16.48 -9.99
C ILE A 511 4.23 15.07 -9.90
N TRP A 512 3.70 14.18 -10.74
CA TRP A 512 4.14 12.80 -10.89
C TRP A 512 4.52 12.44 -12.33
N PRO A 513 5.31 11.37 -12.55
CA PRO A 513 5.70 10.94 -13.90
C PRO A 513 4.56 10.53 -14.84
N PHE A 514 3.38 10.19 -14.31
CA PHE A 514 2.18 9.89 -15.10
C PHE A 514 1.36 11.13 -15.46
N HIS A 515 1.73 12.32 -14.99
CA HIS A 515 1.06 13.53 -15.39
C HIS A 515 1.43 13.92 -16.83
N ARG A 516 0.45 14.42 -17.57
CA ARG A 516 0.57 14.84 -18.97
C ARG A 516 0.04 16.25 -19.12
N VAL A 517 0.79 17.09 -19.85
CA VAL A 517 0.39 18.46 -20.15
C VAL A 517 -0.57 18.45 -21.33
N MET A 518 -1.69 19.14 -21.15
CA MET A 518 -2.73 19.33 -22.15
C MET A 518 -2.71 20.77 -22.63
N LEU A 519 -2.93 20.96 -23.93
CA LEU A 519 -3.05 22.27 -24.56
C LEU A 519 -4.39 22.37 -25.29
N LYS A 520 -5.15 23.42 -25.01
CA LYS A 520 -6.45 23.68 -25.64
C LYS A 520 -6.58 25.13 -26.02
N ARG A 521 -7.07 25.43 -27.23
CA ARG A 521 -7.44 26.80 -27.61
C ARG A 521 -8.82 27.16 -27.04
N GLU A 522 -8.96 28.34 -26.44
CA GLU A 522 -10.23 28.74 -25.80
C GLU A 522 -11.28 29.20 -26.82
N PHE A 523 -10.88 29.88 -27.92
CA PHE A 523 -11.80 30.40 -28.94
C PHE A 523 -11.18 30.31 -30.35
N GLY A 524 -11.95 29.89 -31.37
CA GLY A 524 -11.47 29.80 -32.76
C GLY A 524 -12.24 28.82 -33.65
N SER A 525 -11.70 28.54 -34.84
CA SER A 525 -12.29 27.62 -35.83
C SER A 525 -12.50 26.19 -35.26
N LEU A 526 -13.54 25.48 -35.74
CA LEU A 526 -14.00 24.17 -35.24
C LEU A 526 -12.93 23.06 -35.17
N LEU A 527 -11.77 23.25 -35.82
CA LEU A 527 -10.71 22.24 -35.93
C LEU A 527 -9.85 22.08 -34.66
N ASN A 528 -9.84 23.03 -33.72
CA ASN A 528 -8.90 23.06 -32.58
C ASN A 528 -9.54 23.26 -31.18
N LEU A 529 -10.81 22.87 -30.99
CA LEU A 529 -11.53 23.03 -29.70
C LEU A 529 -11.32 21.88 -28.71
N ASN A 530 -10.69 20.78 -29.13
CA ASN A 530 -10.39 19.66 -28.23
C ASN A 530 -8.99 19.84 -27.61
N ALA A 531 -8.85 19.48 -26.34
CA ALA A 531 -7.55 19.47 -25.67
C ALA A 531 -6.63 18.43 -26.33
N VAL A 532 -5.41 18.83 -26.67
CA VAL A 532 -4.38 17.97 -27.25
C VAL A 532 -3.35 17.65 -26.16
N GLU A 533 -2.98 16.39 -26.04
CA GLU A 533 -1.90 15.97 -25.14
C GLU A 533 -0.54 16.29 -25.77
N LEU A 534 0.29 17.04 -25.04
CA LEU A 534 1.64 17.39 -25.48
C LEU A 534 2.64 16.29 -25.10
N PRO A 535 3.66 16.02 -25.93
CA PRO A 535 4.81 15.22 -25.51
C PRO A 535 5.40 15.79 -24.22
N THR A 536 5.23 15.06 -23.12
CA THR A 536 5.53 15.52 -21.77
C THR A 536 6.67 14.71 -21.18
N LYS A 537 7.63 15.39 -20.55
CA LYS A 537 8.76 14.84 -19.82
C LYS A 537 8.68 15.28 -18.36
N TYR A 538 8.77 14.30 -17.46
CA TYR A 538 8.90 14.56 -16.03
C TYR A 538 10.29 15.08 -15.69
N VAL A 539 10.36 16.24 -15.04
CA VAL A 539 11.61 16.84 -14.55
C VAL A 539 11.76 16.61 -13.05
N SER A 540 10.76 17.02 -12.27
CA SER A 540 10.77 16.92 -10.81
C SER A 540 9.35 16.86 -10.23
N LYS A 541 9.23 16.78 -8.90
CA LYS A 541 7.91 16.82 -8.21
C LYS A 541 7.22 18.17 -8.32
N GLN A 542 7.91 19.15 -8.90
CA GLN A 542 7.46 20.53 -9.07
C GLN A 542 7.46 20.97 -10.53
N GLU A 543 7.95 20.15 -11.48
CA GLU A 543 8.12 20.60 -12.86
C GLU A 543 7.94 19.46 -13.90
N LEU A 544 7.19 19.77 -14.96
CA LEU A 544 7.10 19.05 -16.22
C LEU A 544 7.67 19.92 -17.34
N GLU A 545 8.25 19.29 -18.36
CA GLU A 545 8.58 19.91 -19.65
C GLU A 545 7.65 19.33 -20.72
N ALA A 546 6.98 20.17 -21.49
CA ALA A 546 6.13 19.75 -22.60
C ALA A 546 6.59 20.39 -23.91
N GLN A 547 6.51 19.65 -25.02
CA GLN A 547 6.87 20.16 -26.34
C GLN A 547 5.63 20.61 -27.11
N ILE A 548 5.60 21.87 -27.53
CA ILE A 548 4.55 22.43 -28.38
C ILE A 548 5.08 22.46 -29.81
N ALA A 549 4.41 21.73 -30.71
CA ALA A 549 4.70 21.77 -32.13
C ALA A 549 4.12 23.06 -32.76
N PRO A 550 4.79 23.66 -33.76
CA PRO A 550 4.35 24.92 -34.40
C PRO A 550 2.89 24.90 -34.87
N GLU A 551 2.41 23.76 -35.34
CA GLU A 551 1.07 23.57 -35.91
C GLU A 551 -0.03 23.71 -34.84
N LEU A 552 0.28 23.41 -33.57
CA LEU A 552 -0.67 23.53 -32.46
C LEU A 552 -0.93 25.00 -32.06
N ILE A 553 0.00 25.90 -32.40
CA ILE A 553 -0.06 27.34 -32.10
C ILE A 553 0.02 28.18 -33.38
N GLY A 554 -0.47 27.65 -34.50
CA GLY A 554 -0.46 28.35 -35.80
C GLY A 554 -1.35 29.59 -35.87
N GLU A 555 -2.29 29.76 -34.93
CA GLU A 555 -3.19 30.90 -34.88
C GLU A 555 -3.02 31.69 -33.59
N PRO A 556 -3.00 33.04 -33.64
CA PRO A 556 -3.05 33.86 -32.44
C PRO A 556 -4.28 33.58 -31.58
N GLY A 557 -4.10 33.72 -30.26
CA GLY A 557 -5.17 33.54 -29.29
C GLY A 557 -4.69 33.12 -27.90
N THR A 558 -5.65 32.88 -27.02
CA THR A 558 -5.40 32.33 -25.68
C THR A 558 -5.53 30.82 -25.71
N TYR A 559 -4.50 30.15 -25.22
CA TYR A 559 -4.45 28.71 -25.05
C TYR A 559 -4.42 28.38 -23.57
N THR A 560 -5.29 27.48 -23.16
CA THR A 560 -5.30 26.90 -21.84
C THR A 560 -4.33 25.73 -21.77
N VAL A 561 -3.53 25.74 -20.72
CA VAL A 561 -2.63 24.66 -20.33
C VAL A 561 -3.20 24.04 -19.06
N THR A 562 -3.38 22.73 -19.08
CA THR A 562 -3.79 21.95 -17.91
C THR A 562 -2.93 20.70 -17.80
N VAL A 563 -3.07 19.99 -16.69
CA VAL A 563 -2.42 18.71 -16.44
C VAL A 563 -3.49 17.66 -16.18
N LYS A 564 -3.30 16.46 -16.72
CA LYS A 564 -4.15 15.29 -16.43
C LYS A 564 -3.29 14.07 -16.05
N ALA A 565 -3.91 13.09 -15.39
CA ALA A 565 -3.29 11.78 -15.18
C ALA A 565 -3.41 10.92 -16.46
N GLU A 566 -2.31 10.28 -16.84
CA GLU A 566 -2.25 9.36 -17.98
C GLU A 566 -3.28 8.23 -17.86
N GLY A 567 -4.03 7.98 -18.92
CA GLY A 567 -5.01 6.89 -18.98
C GLY A 567 -6.28 7.10 -18.15
N GLU A 568 -6.47 8.27 -17.55
CA GLU A 568 -7.63 8.57 -16.72
C GLU A 568 -8.60 9.55 -17.39
N THR A 569 -9.87 9.46 -16.99
CA THR A 569 -10.97 10.32 -17.44
C THR A 569 -11.31 11.43 -16.43
N LEU A 570 -10.50 11.53 -15.37
CA LEU A 570 -10.67 12.55 -14.32
C LEU A 570 -10.56 13.97 -14.89
N PRO A 571 -11.18 14.96 -14.24
CA PRO A 571 -11.07 16.37 -14.63
C PRO A 571 -9.61 16.80 -14.66
N GLU A 572 -9.25 17.73 -15.55
CA GLU A 572 -7.91 18.30 -15.62
C GLU A 572 -7.64 19.24 -14.42
N SER A 573 -6.38 19.58 -14.17
CA SER A 573 -5.96 20.56 -13.15
C SER A 573 -6.62 21.94 -13.33
N HIS A 574 -6.36 22.90 -12.43
CA HIS A 574 -6.65 24.30 -12.80
C HIS A 574 -5.84 24.71 -14.04
N ARG A 575 -6.34 25.75 -14.68
CA ARG A 575 -5.85 26.26 -15.96
C ARG A 575 -4.73 27.27 -15.74
N ALA A 576 -3.65 27.11 -16.48
CA ALA A 576 -2.74 28.20 -16.82
C ALA A 576 -3.04 28.69 -18.25
N HIS A 577 -2.55 29.88 -18.60
CA HIS A 577 -2.82 30.49 -19.90
C HIS A 577 -1.53 30.84 -20.64
N LEU A 578 -1.36 30.25 -21.83
CA LEU A 578 -0.34 30.59 -22.80
C LEU A 578 -0.93 31.57 -23.82
N ILE A 579 -0.27 32.72 -24.00
CA ILE A 579 -0.69 33.73 -24.98
C ILE A 579 0.08 33.54 -26.29
N VAL A 580 -0.63 33.24 -27.38
CA VAL A 580 -0.04 33.15 -28.72
C VAL A 580 -0.31 34.47 -29.44
N GLY A 581 0.74 35.26 -29.65
CA GLY A 581 0.70 36.54 -30.34
C GLY A 581 0.80 36.40 -31.87
N PHE A 582 0.64 37.51 -32.57
CA PHE A 582 0.77 37.57 -34.02
C PHE A 582 2.21 37.31 -34.48
N GLY A 583 2.36 36.47 -35.51
CA GLY A 583 3.58 36.39 -36.30
C GLY A 583 3.85 37.69 -37.06
N SER A 584 5.13 37.98 -37.31
CA SER A 584 5.55 39.02 -38.23
C SER A 584 5.19 38.69 -39.67
#